data_AF-A0A935AY08-F1
#
_entry.id   AF-A0A935AY08-F1
#
_cell.length_a   1.000
_cell.length_b   1.000
_cell.length_c   1.000
_cell.angle_alpha   90.00
_cell.angle_beta   90.00
_cell.angle_gamma   90.00
#
_symmetry.space_group_name_H-M   'P 1'
#
loop_
_entity.id
_entity.type
_entity.pdbx_description
1 polymer ?
#
loop_
_entity_poly.entity_id
_entity_poly.type
_entity_poly.pdbx_seq_one_letter_code
_entity_poly.pdbx_strand_id
1 'polypeptide(L)'
;MKKTWMMMTLALAVAGTVPAVAQWTGKGEAGIAVASGNTDTKSANAKVAVSNKVDKWEHLASLGGNYVRTDGNTTAKRWELGLQTRYSFSGNTFWYGGLRYEEDKFSGFDHQGVVSTGVGRKFIDNDTTHFSGQVGVGYKFYKTLAVGLVPGSKESEAVGVAGLDFDHKLTDTTKVYDKFSAEVTSGNNFLQNEIGLAVKMSDRLALSLAYAVRHNTDPPAGFKKTDTLSTLNLVYEIK
;
A
#
# COMPACT_ATOMS: atom_id res chain seq x y z
N MET A 1 31.12 17.61 -25.25
CA MET A 1 31.04 17.80 -23.78
C MET A 1 30.24 16.62 -23.21
N LYS A 2 30.92 15.71 -22.50
CA LYS A 2 30.34 14.46 -21.96
C LYS A 2 29.53 14.79 -20.69
N LYS A 3 28.23 14.46 -20.67
CA LYS A 3 27.42 14.48 -19.44
C LYS A 3 27.44 13.09 -18.81
N THR A 4 28.25 12.96 -17.78
CA THR A 4 28.35 11.79 -16.90
C THR A 4 27.02 11.58 -16.18
N TRP A 5 26.39 10.42 -16.37
CA TRP A 5 25.26 9.96 -15.56
C TRP A 5 25.81 9.31 -14.30
N MET A 6 25.55 9.92 -13.15
CA MET A 6 25.91 9.37 -11.85
C MET A 6 24.81 8.38 -11.44
N MET A 7 25.04 7.09 -11.69
CA MET A 7 24.23 6.01 -11.11
C MET A 7 24.40 6.05 -9.59
N MET A 8 23.33 6.39 -8.89
CA MET A 8 23.27 6.26 -7.44
C MET A 8 22.87 4.82 -7.12
N THR A 9 23.88 3.96 -6.99
CA THR A 9 23.73 2.58 -6.54
C THR A 9 23.35 2.59 -5.06
N LEU A 10 22.11 2.23 -4.73
CA LEU A 10 21.69 2.02 -3.35
C LEU A 10 22.19 0.63 -2.91
N ALA A 11 23.38 0.59 -2.32
CA ALA A 11 23.91 -0.61 -1.68
C ALA A 11 23.19 -0.82 -0.34
N LEU A 12 22.35 -1.86 -0.24
CA LEU A 12 21.90 -2.37 1.06
C LEU A 12 23.05 -3.18 1.67
N ALA A 13 23.82 -2.54 2.56
CA ALA A 13 24.65 -3.24 3.52
C ALA A 13 23.83 -3.39 4.82
N VAL A 14 23.31 -4.60 5.07
CA VAL A 14 22.90 -5.01 6.42
C VAL A 14 23.79 -6.17 6.80
N ALA A 15 25.02 -5.85 7.20
CA ALA A 15 25.86 -6.76 7.96
C ALA A 15 25.64 -6.44 9.44
N GLY A 16 24.53 -6.94 9.97
CA GLY A 16 24.26 -7.00 11.39
C GLY A 16 23.93 -8.44 11.74
N THR A 17 24.67 -9.03 12.67
CA THR A 17 24.40 -10.37 13.22
C THR A 17 23.00 -10.39 13.82
N VAL A 18 22.03 -10.91 13.08
CA VAL A 18 20.65 -11.09 13.55
C VAL A 18 20.66 -12.22 14.59
N PRO A 19 20.26 -11.98 15.85
CA PRO A 19 20.07 -13.07 16.80
C PRO A 19 18.98 -14.01 16.28
N ALA A 20 19.22 -15.31 16.44
CA ALA A 20 18.57 -16.43 15.75
C ALA A 20 17.08 -16.70 16.09
N VAL A 21 16.26 -15.68 16.33
CA VAL A 21 14.83 -15.82 16.68
C VAL A 21 13.87 -14.98 15.81
N ALA A 22 14.41 -14.18 14.89
CA ALA A 22 13.62 -13.33 14.00
C ALA A 22 13.08 -14.13 12.79
N GLN A 23 11.79 -14.48 12.80
CA GLN A 23 11.11 -15.02 11.62
C GLN A 23 10.75 -13.86 10.68
N TRP A 24 11.50 -13.73 9.59
CA TRP A 24 11.20 -12.81 8.51
C TRP A 24 10.32 -13.53 7.50
N THR A 25 9.18 -12.95 7.15
CA THR A 25 8.40 -13.42 6.00
C THR A 25 8.30 -12.29 4.97
N GLY A 26 8.35 -12.64 3.70
CA GLY A 26 8.35 -11.68 2.60
C GLY A 26 7.33 -12.06 1.53
N LYS A 27 6.78 -11.06 0.85
CA LYS A 27 5.96 -11.23 -0.35
C LYS A 27 6.42 -10.24 -1.40
N GLY A 28 6.66 -10.73 -2.60
CA GLY A 28 6.88 -9.92 -3.79
C GLY A 28 5.70 -10.08 -4.74
N GLU A 29 5.20 -9.00 -5.31
CA GLU A 29 4.13 -9.01 -6.29
C GLU A 29 4.61 -8.25 -7.52
N ALA A 30 4.27 -8.76 -8.69
CA ALA A 30 4.51 -8.07 -9.95
C ALA A 30 3.34 -8.32 -10.91
N GLY A 31 2.93 -7.26 -11.60
CA GLY A 31 1.89 -7.32 -12.62
C GLY A 31 2.31 -6.53 -13.86
N ILE A 32 1.96 -7.05 -15.03
CA ILE A 32 2.17 -6.41 -16.33
C ILE A 32 0.87 -6.55 -17.11
N ALA A 33 0.39 -5.46 -17.70
CA ALA A 33 -0.70 -5.53 -18.67
C ALA A 33 -0.36 -4.73 -19.94
N VAL A 34 -0.73 -5.29 -21.09
CA VAL A 34 -0.59 -4.65 -22.39
C VAL A 34 -1.91 -4.79 -23.11
N ALA A 35 -2.47 -3.65 -23.54
CA ALA A 35 -3.67 -3.57 -24.36
C ALA A 35 -3.35 -2.77 -25.62
N SER A 36 -3.81 -3.25 -26.77
CA SER A 36 -3.62 -2.63 -28.08
C SER A 36 -4.95 -2.55 -28.82
N GLY A 37 -5.13 -1.53 -29.65
CA GLY A 37 -6.36 -1.32 -30.41
C GLY A 37 -6.52 0.14 -30.83
N ASN A 38 -7.68 0.74 -30.54
CA ASN A 38 -7.89 2.18 -30.75
C ASN A 38 -6.98 3.05 -29.85
N THR A 39 -6.48 2.47 -28.76
CA THR A 39 -5.57 3.11 -27.79
C THR A 39 -4.60 2.05 -27.29
N ASP A 40 -3.31 2.38 -27.26
CA ASP A 40 -2.25 1.50 -26.77
C ASP A 40 -1.97 1.78 -25.30
N THR A 41 -2.25 0.83 -24.42
CA THR A 41 -2.00 0.94 -22.98
C THR A 41 -0.99 -0.11 -22.51
N LYS A 42 0.03 0.34 -21.79
CA LYS A 42 1.03 -0.52 -21.13
C LYS A 42 1.08 -0.16 -19.65
N SER A 43 0.91 -1.15 -18.78
CA SER A 43 1.05 -0.98 -17.33
C SER A 43 2.02 -1.99 -16.74
N ALA A 44 2.71 -1.57 -15.70
CA ALA A 44 3.57 -2.40 -14.88
C ALA A 44 3.45 -1.96 -13.43
N ASN A 45 3.33 -2.93 -12.52
CA ASN A 45 3.32 -2.69 -11.09
C ASN A 45 4.22 -3.70 -10.39
N ALA A 46 4.78 -3.28 -9.25
CA ALA A 46 5.56 -4.15 -8.38
C ALA A 46 5.33 -3.74 -6.93
N LYS A 47 5.27 -4.73 -6.03
CA LYS A 47 5.15 -4.51 -4.60
C LYS A 47 6.02 -5.50 -3.85
N VAL A 48 6.69 -5.05 -2.82
CA VAL A 48 7.41 -5.90 -1.88
C VAL A 48 6.89 -5.59 -0.50
N ALA A 49 6.51 -6.61 0.26
CA ALA A 49 6.10 -6.50 1.64
C ALA A 49 6.91 -7.48 2.48
N VAL A 50 7.37 -7.04 3.64
CA VAL A 50 8.17 -7.82 4.57
C VAL A 50 7.58 -7.65 5.96
N SER A 51 7.46 -8.75 6.69
CA SER A 51 7.09 -8.73 8.11
C SER A 51 8.13 -9.45 8.95
N ASN A 52 8.29 -8.97 10.17
CA ASN A 52 9.12 -9.60 11.18
C ASN A 52 8.40 -9.59 12.51
N LYS A 53 8.29 -10.76 13.14
CA LYS A 53 7.68 -10.90 14.46
C LYS A 53 8.73 -11.36 15.47
N VAL A 54 8.87 -10.60 16.55
CA VAL A 54 9.79 -10.87 17.66
C VAL A 54 9.02 -10.66 18.96
N ASP A 55 8.78 -11.74 19.70
CA ASP A 55 7.97 -11.75 20.92
C ASP A 55 6.59 -11.09 20.73
N LYS A 56 6.38 -9.93 21.37
CA LYS A 56 5.15 -9.12 21.31
C LYS A 56 5.18 -8.07 20.19
N TRP A 57 6.31 -7.88 19.53
CA TRP A 57 6.51 -6.90 18.48
C TRP A 57 6.34 -7.51 17.11
N GLU A 58 5.67 -6.79 16.23
CA GLU A 58 5.55 -7.10 14.81
C GLU A 58 5.89 -5.84 14.01
N HIS A 59 6.88 -5.96 13.12
CA HIS A 59 7.31 -4.90 12.22
C HIS A 59 6.91 -5.27 10.79
N LEU A 60 6.30 -4.32 10.10
CA LEU A 60 5.78 -4.43 8.74
C LEU A 60 6.43 -3.34 7.91
N ALA A 61 6.98 -3.70 6.76
CA ALA A 61 7.51 -2.78 5.78
C ALA A 61 6.98 -3.14 4.39
N SER A 62 6.59 -2.15 3.60
CA SER A 62 6.16 -2.36 2.23
C SER A 62 6.63 -1.24 1.31
N LEU A 63 7.03 -1.61 0.10
CA LEU A 63 7.37 -0.69 -0.98
C LEU A 63 6.60 -1.10 -2.23
N GLY A 64 5.88 -0.17 -2.84
CA GLY A 64 5.08 -0.42 -4.03
C GLY A 64 5.32 0.64 -5.10
N GLY A 65 5.13 0.25 -6.36
CA GLY A 65 5.22 1.15 -7.50
C GLY A 65 4.26 0.74 -8.60
N ASN A 66 3.66 1.72 -9.28
CA ASN A 66 2.81 1.53 -10.44
C ASN A 66 3.18 2.53 -11.54
N TYR A 67 3.20 2.05 -12.78
CA TYR A 67 3.47 2.83 -13.96
C TYR A 67 2.51 2.45 -15.08
N VAL A 68 1.82 3.44 -15.66
CA VAL A 68 0.91 3.27 -16.79
C VAL A 68 1.27 4.27 -17.88
N ARG A 69 1.25 3.79 -19.12
CA ARG A 69 1.47 4.58 -20.33
C ARG A 69 0.34 4.30 -21.31
N THR A 70 -0.27 5.36 -21.83
CA THR A 70 -1.36 5.33 -22.81
C THR A 70 -0.97 6.17 -24.01
N ASP A 71 -1.01 5.62 -25.22
CA ASP A 71 -0.66 6.29 -26.48
C ASP A 71 0.68 7.04 -26.43
N GLY A 72 1.68 6.44 -25.79
CA GLY A 72 3.01 7.05 -25.67
C GLY A 72 3.13 8.11 -24.55
N ASN A 73 2.06 8.43 -23.82
CA ASN A 73 2.11 9.36 -22.70
C ASN A 73 2.03 8.61 -21.37
N THR A 74 2.85 9.00 -20.40
CA THR A 74 2.71 8.47 -19.04
C THR A 74 1.42 9.01 -18.44
N THR A 75 0.53 8.11 -18.03
CA THR A 75 -0.81 8.41 -17.49
C THR A 75 -0.96 8.02 -16.03
N ALA A 76 -0.07 7.18 -15.49
CA ALA A 76 0.07 6.97 -14.06
C ALA A 76 1.53 6.73 -13.69
N LYS A 77 1.99 7.33 -12.59
CA LYS A 77 3.30 7.05 -12.00
C LYS A 77 3.19 7.28 -10.50
N ARG A 78 3.13 6.18 -9.76
CA ARG A 78 2.95 6.17 -8.31
C ARG A 78 4.01 5.32 -7.63
N TRP A 79 4.45 5.76 -6.46
CA TRP A 79 5.19 4.93 -5.53
C TRP A 79 4.68 5.11 -4.11
N GLU A 80 4.75 4.04 -3.32
CA GLU A 80 4.26 3.99 -1.94
C GLU A 80 5.31 3.32 -1.05
N LEU A 81 5.55 3.91 0.13
CA LEU A 81 6.30 3.31 1.23
C LEU A 81 5.36 3.21 2.44
N GLY A 82 5.32 2.03 3.05
CA GLY A 82 4.58 1.77 4.27
C GLY A 82 5.51 1.17 5.31
N LEU A 83 5.49 1.72 6.53
CA LEU A 83 6.12 1.15 7.71
C LEU A 83 5.05 1.08 8.80
N GLN A 84 4.93 -0.05 9.47
CA GLN A 84 4.06 -0.19 10.63
C GLN A 84 4.75 -1.05 11.68
N THR A 85 4.66 -0.64 12.94
CA THR A 85 5.06 -1.44 14.09
C THR A 85 3.84 -1.69 14.96
N ARG A 86 3.65 -2.92 15.40
CA ARG A 86 2.58 -3.34 16.29
C ARG A 86 3.17 -3.93 17.57
N TYR A 87 2.60 -3.58 18.71
CA TYR A 87 2.93 -4.16 20.01
C TYR A 87 1.70 -4.83 20.62
N SER A 88 1.77 -6.14 20.82
CA SER A 88 0.67 -6.95 21.35
C SER A 88 0.62 -6.86 22.88
N PHE A 89 -0.39 -6.18 23.43
CA PHE A 89 -0.62 -6.10 24.88
C PHE A 89 -1.17 -7.40 25.45
N SER A 90 -2.15 -7.96 24.73
CA SER A 90 -2.84 -9.22 25.00
C SER A 90 -2.95 -9.97 23.67
N GLY A 91 -3.28 -11.26 23.69
CA GLY A 91 -3.30 -12.11 22.47
C GLY A 91 -4.10 -11.53 21.30
N ASN A 92 -5.10 -10.68 21.58
CA ASN A 92 -6.00 -10.13 20.58
C ASN A 92 -5.96 -8.60 20.45
N THR A 93 -5.18 -7.86 21.25
CA THR A 93 -5.18 -6.39 21.22
C THR A 93 -3.76 -5.88 21.13
N PHE A 94 -3.56 -4.91 20.23
CA PHE A 94 -2.27 -4.34 19.95
C PHE A 94 -2.33 -2.83 19.87
N TRP A 95 -1.23 -2.17 20.20
CA TRP A 95 -0.95 -0.81 19.78
C TRP A 95 -0.26 -0.83 18.43
N TYR A 96 -0.44 0.21 17.62
CA TYR A 96 0.34 0.38 16.41
C TYR A 96 0.89 1.81 16.28
N GLY A 97 2.04 1.91 15.64
CA GLY A 97 2.59 3.13 15.07
C GLY A 97 2.89 2.89 13.59
N GLY A 98 2.47 3.82 12.72
CA GLY A 98 2.58 3.68 11.28
C GLY A 98 3.08 4.95 10.60
N LEU A 99 3.79 4.76 9.49
CA LEU A 99 4.18 5.78 8.55
C LEU A 99 3.79 5.29 7.15
N ARG A 100 3.01 6.08 6.43
CA ARG A 100 2.78 5.90 4.99
C ARG A 100 3.32 7.12 4.27
N TYR A 101 4.03 6.91 3.18
CA TYR A 101 4.43 7.97 2.26
C TYR A 101 4.11 7.55 0.85
N GLU A 102 3.61 8.46 0.04
CA GLU A 102 3.16 8.22 -1.31
C GLU A 102 3.48 9.42 -2.20
N GLU A 103 3.92 9.16 -3.43
CA GLU A 103 3.86 10.14 -4.50
C GLU A 103 3.00 9.59 -5.62
N ASP A 104 2.00 10.35 -6.03
CA ASP A 104 1.14 10.03 -7.15
C ASP A 104 0.89 11.28 -7.98
N LYS A 105 1.69 11.43 -9.04
CA LYS A 105 1.66 12.59 -9.91
C LYS A 105 0.36 12.76 -10.69
N PHE A 106 -0.52 11.76 -10.66
CA PHE A 106 -1.79 11.75 -11.37
C PHE A 106 -2.99 11.77 -10.42
N SER A 107 -2.77 11.93 -9.12
CA SER A 107 -3.81 12.13 -8.10
C SER A 107 -4.08 13.61 -7.79
N GLY A 108 -3.32 14.53 -8.38
CA GLY A 108 -3.31 15.96 -8.05
C GLY A 108 -2.39 16.34 -6.88
N PHE A 109 -1.84 15.34 -6.18
CA PHE A 109 -0.81 15.54 -5.16
C PHE A 109 0.59 15.32 -5.73
N ASP A 110 1.56 16.14 -5.31
CA ASP A 110 2.99 15.92 -5.59
C ASP A 110 3.50 14.78 -4.69
N HIS A 111 3.20 14.90 -3.38
CA HIS A 111 3.47 13.86 -2.39
C HIS A 111 2.51 13.98 -1.21
N GLN A 112 2.28 12.85 -0.53
CA GLN A 112 1.50 12.75 0.69
C GLN A 112 2.22 11.83 1.68
N GLY A 113 2.16 12.17 2.96
CA GLY A 113 2.57 11.28 4.02
C GLY A 113 1.62 11.35 5.20
N VAL A 114 1.52 10.23 5.91
CA VAL A 114 0.68 10.07 7.09
C VAL A 114 1.52 9.37 8.15
N VAL A 115 1.69 10.01 9.30
CA VAL A 115 2.17 9.36 10.51
C VAL A 115 0.98 9.13 11.41
N SER A 116 0.75 7.90 11.85
CA SER A 116 -0.40 7.58 12.68
C SER A 116 -0.04 6.62 13.81
N THR A 117 -0.85 6.66 14.86
CA THR A 117 -0.76 5.73 15.97
C THR A 117 -2.15 5.45 16.53
N GLY A 118 -2.33 4.26 17.11
CA GLY A 118 -3.61 3.89 17.68
C GLY A 118 -3.61 2.49 18.25
N VAL A 119 -4.81 1.94 18.36
CA VAL A 119 -5.05 0.61 18.89
C VAL A 119 -5.80 -0.22 17.86
N GLY A 120 -5.52 -1.52 17.86
CA GLY A 120 -6.20 -2.48 17.04
C GLY A 120 -6.53 -3.75 17.79
N ARG A 121 -7.48 -4.49 17.25
CA ARG A 121 -7.96 -5.74 17.79
C ARG A 121 -8.06 -6.77 16.68
N LYS A 122 -7.56 -7.97 16.97
CA LYS A 122 -7.82 -9.17 16.20
C LYS A 122 -9.12 -9.79 16.72
N PHE A 123 -10.17 -9.67 15.92
CA PHE A 123 -11.47 -10.25 16.22
C PHE A 123 -11.49 -11.76 15.95
N ILE A 124 -10.85 -12.17 14.86
CA ILE A 124 -10.67 -13.57 14.48
C ILE A 124 -9.20 -13.76 14.10
N ASP A 125 -8.53 -14.75 14.66
CA ASP A 125 -7.14 -15.10 14.36
C ASP A 125 -7.01 -16.61 14.48
N ASN A 126 -7.29 -17.33 13.40
CA ASN A 126 -7.20 -18.79 13.32
C ASN A 126 -6.68 -19.23 11.95
N ASP A 127 -6.43 -20.53 11.76
CA ASP A 127 -5.81 -21.05 10.55
C ASP A 127 -6.59 -20.77 9.25
N THR A 128 -7.90 -20.53 9.34
CA THR A 128 -8.79 -20.31 8.18
C THR A 128 -9.10 -18.83 7.96
N THR A 129 -9.35 -18.09 9.02
CA THR A 129 -9.89 -16.72 8.98
C THR A 129 -9.08 -15.80 9.88
N HIS A 130 -8.68 -14.67 9.32
CA HIS A 130 -8.08 -13.56 10.05
C HIS A 130 -8.96 -12.34 9.83
N PHE A 131 -9.40 -11.72 10.92
CA PHE A 131 -10.14 -10.48 10.88
C PHE A 131 -9.62 -9.57 11.97
N SER A 132 -9.08 -8.43 11.57
CA SER A 132 -8.58 -7.42 12.48
C SER A 132 -9.08 -6.03 12.10
N GLY A 133 -9.24 -5.18 13.11
CA GLY A 133 -9.54 -3.79 12.92
C GLY A 133 -8.61 -2.91 13.73
N GLN A 134 -8.36 -1.71 13.24
CA GLN A 134 -7.55 -0.71 13.90
C GLN A 134 -8.20 0.67 13.79
N VAL A 135 -8.04 1.47 14.82
CA VAL A 135 -8.47 2.87 14.85
C VAL A 135 -7.39 3.70 15.52
N GLY A 136 -7.19 4.92 15.05
CA GLY A 136 -6.16 5.80 15.58
C GLY A 136 -6.28 7.21 15.09
N VAL A 137 -5.25 7.98 15.44
CA VAL A 137 -5.09 9.37 15.04
C VAL A 137 -3.70 9.55 14.45
N GLY A 138 -3.54 10.59 13.65
CA GLY A 138 -2.28 10.87 13.01
C GLY A 138 -2.19 12.30 12.52
N TYR A 139 -1.08 12.57 11.85
CA TYR A 139 -0.85 13.79 11.10
C TYR A 139 -0.61 13.43 9.64
N LYS A 140 -1.41 14.04 8.77
CA LYS A 140 -1.27 13.97 7.33
C LYS A 140 -0.57 15.23 6.86
N PHE A 141 0.45 15.08 6.03
CA PHE A 141 1.17 16.17 5.38
C PHE A 141 1.16 15.91 3.88
N TYR A 142 0.77 16.91 3.10
CA TYR A 142 0.70 16.78 1.66
C TYR A 142 1.15 18.05 0.96
N LYS A 143 1.60 17.86 -0.27
CA LYS A 143 1.86 18.94 -1.21
C LYS A 143 1.06 18.71 -2.47
N THR A 144 0.34 19.71 -2.93
CA THR A 144 -0.44 19.65 -4.18
C THR A 144 0.42 20.03 -5.38
N LEU A 145 0.10 19.49 -6.56
CA LEU A 145 0.72 19.91 -7.81
C LEU A 145 0.18 21.27 -8.24
N ALA A 146 1.02 22.10 -8.84
CA ALA A 146 0.57 23.32 -9.49
C ALA A 146 -0.19 22.97 -10.78
N VAL A 147 -1.42 23.44 -10.93
CA VAL A 147 -2.25 23.21 -12.12
C VAL A 147 -2.64 24.57 -12.72
N GLY A 148 -2.09 24.88 -13.90
CA GLY A 148 -2.32 26.16 -14.57
C GLY A 148 -1.78 27.35 -13.77
N LEU A 149 -2.67 28.26 -13.34
CA LEU A 149 -2.34 29.44 -12.52
C LEU A 149 -2.43 29.18 -11.01
N VAL A 150 -2.84 27.98 -10.58
CA VAL A 150 -2.96 27.63 -9.16
C VAL A 150 -1.60 27.13 -8.64
N PRO A 151 -0.93 27.85 -7.72
CA PRO A 151 0.32 27.39 -7.12
C PRO A 151 0.06 26.18 -6.22
N GLY A 152 1.01 25.24 -6.17
CA GLY A 152 0.96 24.12 -5.23
C GLY A 152 1.07 24.60 -3.78
N SER A 153 0.23 24.07 -2.90
CA SER A 153 0.24 24.34 -1.46
C SER A 153 0.92 23.21 -0.70
N LYS A 154 1.51 23.53 0.46
CA LYS A 154 1.98 22.56 1.46
C LYS A 154 1.08 22.70 2.67
N GLU A 155 0.44 21.61 3.06
CA GLU A 155 -0.51 21.60 4.16
C GLU A 155 -0.27 20.41 5.07
N SER A 156 -0.66 20.57 6.33
CA SER A 156 -0.61 19.53 7.33
C SER A 156 -1.84 19.61 8.22
N GLU A 157 -2.48 18.49 8.46
CA GLU A 157 -3.69 18.42 9.27
C GLU A 157 -3.72 17.15 10.13
N ALA A 158 -4.48 17.22 11.22
CA ALA A 158 -4.79 16.05 12.02
C ALA A 158 -5.74 15.13 11.23
N VAL A 159 -5.51 13.82 11.32
CA VAL A 159 -6.30 12.81 10.62
C VAL A 159 -6.74 11.72 11.59
N GLY A 160 -8.02 11.37 11.56
CA GLY A 160 -8.53 10.13 12.13
C GLY A 160 -8.29 9.00 11.15
N VAL A 161 -7.72 7.88 11.60
CA VAL A 161 -7.45 6.72 10.75
C VAL A 161 -8.22 5.51 11.26
N ALA A 162 -8.81 4.76 10.34
CA ALA A 162 -9.43 3.47 10.62
C ALA A 162 -9.01 2.46 9.54
N GLY A 163 -8.88 1.20 9.93
CA GLY A 163 -8.56 0.11 9.00
C GLY A 163 -9.22 -1.18 9.42
N LEU A 164 -9.63 -1.98 8.45
CA LEU A 164 -10.09 -3.35 8.63
C LEU A 164 -9.31 -4.23 7.65
N ASP A 165 -8.78 -5.34 8.15
CA ASP A 165 -8.11 -6.36 7.36
C ASP A 165 -8.83 -7.69 7.58
N PHE A 166 -9.35 -8.26 6.50
CA PHE A 166 -10.01 -9.55 6.46
C PHE A 166 -9.29 -10.48 5.48
N ASP A 167 -8.94 -11.68 5.91
CA ASP A 167 -8.43 -12.76 5.07
C ASP A 167 -9.20 -14.04 5.42
N HIS A 168 -9.70 -14.76 4.42
CA HIS A 168 -10.41 -16.02 4.61
C HIS A 168 -9.99 -17.06 3.56
N LYS A 169 -9.54 -18.23 4.02
CA LYS A 169 -9.22 -19.37 3.17
C LYS A 169 -10.53 -20.07 2.77
N LEU A 170 -10.86 -20.01 1.48
CA LEU A 170 -11.99 -20.74 0.90
C LEU A 170 -11.63 -22.21 0.67
N THR A 171 -10.40 -22.47 0.27
CA THR A 171 -9.80 -23.80 0.09
C THR A 171 -8.33 -23.77 0.50
N ASP A 172 -7.63 -24.90 0.41
CA ASP A 172 -6.18 -24.97 0.67
C ASP A 172 -5.34 -24.13 -0.31
N THR A 173 -5.90 -23.82 -1.48
CA THR A 173 -5.23 -23.04 -2.53
C THR A 173 -5.83 -21.66 -2.72
N THR A 174 -7.09 -21.44 -2.34
CA THR A 174 -7.79 -20.18 -2.64
C THR A 174 -8.10 -19.42 -1.36
N LYS A 175 -7.72 -18.14 -1.33
CA LYS A 175 -8.12 -17.21 -0.28
C LYS A 175 -8.78 -15.97 -0.86
N VAL A 176 -9.77 -15.44 -0.14
CA VAL A 176 -10.32 -14.11 -0.35
C VAL A 176 -9.75 -13.18 0.71
N TYR A 177 -9.47 -11.94 0.34
CA TYR A 177 -9.10 -10.89 1.29
C TYR A 177 -9.87 -9.61 0.99
N ASP A 178 -10.13 -8.83 2.02
CA ASP A 178 -10.71 -7.50 1.93
C ASP A 178 -9.94 -6.57 2.87
N LYS A 179 -9.53 -5.43 2.33
CA LYS A 179 -8.82 -4.39 3.07
C LYS A 179 -9.59 -3.10 2.94
N PHE A 180 -10.04 -2.59 4.07
CA PHE A 180 -10.70 -1.30 4.15
C PHE A 180 -9.82 -0.34 4.93
N SER A 181 -9.71 0.90 4.46
CA SER A 181 -9.05 1.99 5.16
C SER A 181 -9.84 3.28 4.99
N ALA A 182 -9.88 4.07 6.05
CA ALA A 182 -10.50 5.39 6.05
C ALA A 182 -9.57 6.38 6.75
N GLU A 183 -9.43 7.54 6.13
CA GLU A 183 -8.75 8.73 6.64
C GLU A 183 -9.78 9.85 6.69
N VAL A 184 -10.07 10.34 7.89
CA VAL A 184 -11.06 11.40 8.13
C VAL A 184 -10.30 12.65 8.56
N THR A 185 -10.42 13.72 7.80
CA THR A 185 -9.83 15.03 8.14
C THR A 185 -10.90 16.11 8.18
N SER A 186 -10.55 17.32 8.59
CA SER A 186 -11.52 18.43 8.66
C SER A 186 -12.03 18.87 7.29
N GLY A 187 -11.22 18.71 6.23
CA GLY A 187 -11.57 19.13 4.88
C GLY A 187 -11.92 17.99 3.94
N ASN A 188 -11.21 16.86 4.05
CA ASN A 188 -11.27 15.83 3.01
C ASN A 188 -11.17 14.40 3.58
N ASN A 189 -12.26 13.65 3.42
CA ASN A 189 -12.30 12.25 3.81
C ASN A 189 -11.88 11.37 2.64
N PHE A 190 -10.89 10.52 2.89
CA PHE A 190 -10.39 9.52 1.96
C PHE A 190 -10.79 8.13 2.44
N LEU A 191 -11.48 7.37 1.59
CA LEU A 191 -11.87 5.99 1.83
C LEU A 191 -11.27 5.11 0.75
N GLN A 192 -10.73 3.96 1.13
CA GLN A 192 -10.25 2.96 0.20
C GLN A 192 -10.70 1.57 0.65
N ASN A 193 -11.30 0.83 -0.27
CA ASN A 193 -11.61 -0.58 -0.11
C ASN A 193 -10.92 -1.36 -1.23
N GLU A 194 -10.33 -2.50 -0.89
CA GLU A 194 -9.70 -3.41 -1.83
C GLU A 194 -10.13 -4.84 -1.50
N ILE A 195 -10.91 -5.43 -2.39
CA ILE A 195 -11.28 -6.84 -2.32
C ILE A 195 -10.44 -7.63 -3.33
N GLY A 196 -9.94 -8.79 -2.94
CA GLY A 196 -9.17 -9.62 -3.83
C GLY A 196 -9.28 -11.11 -3.57
N LEU A 197 -8.97 -11.86 -4.61
CA LEU A 197 -8.93 -13.31 -4.64
C LEU A 197 -7.51 -13.74 -4.99
N ALA A 198 -6.88 -14.54 -4.14
CA ALA A 198 -5.57 -15.11 -4.40
C ALA A 198 -5.65 -16.63 -4.50
N VAL A 199 -5.08 -17.19 -5.57
CA VAL A 199 -5.04 -18.62 -5.87
C VAL A 199 -3.58 -19.07 -5.87
N LYS A 200 -3.23 -19.96 -4.95
CA LYS A 200 -1.93 -20.60 -4.84
C LYS A 200 -1.73 -21.56 -6.01
N MET A 201 -0.68 -21.35 -6.78
CA MET A 201 -0.27 -22.18 -7.91
C MET A 201 0.85 -23.16 -7.52
N SER A 202 1.71 -22.75 -6.58
CA SER A 202 2.78 -23.58 -5.99
C SER A 202 3.09 -23.09 -4.57
N ASP A 203 4.04 -23.73 -3.89
CA ASP A 203 4.43 -23.32 -2.53
C ASP A 203 4.95 -21.90 -2.38
N ARG A 204 5.40 -21.29 -3.48
CA ARG A 204 5.93 -19.93 -3.50
C ARG A 204 5.22 -19.02 -4.49
N LEU A 205 4.35 -19.53 -5.36
CA LEU A 205 3.68 -18.73 -6.39
C LEU A 205 2.16 -18.74 -6.20
N ALA A 206 1.55 -17.57 -6.28
CA ALA A 206 0.11 -17.39 -6.31
C ALA A 206 -0.28 -16.36 -7.37
N LEU A 207 -1.50 -16.45 -7.88
CA LEU A 207 -2.09 -15.48 -8.78
C LEU A 207 -3.14 -14.70 -8.01
N SER A 208 -3.09 -13.37 -8.07
CA SER A 208 -3.97 -12.47 -7.32
C SER A 208 -4.77 -11.61 -8.30
N LEU A 209 -6.09 -11.63 -8.15
CA LEU A 209 -7.01 -10.70 -8.79
C LEU A 209 -7.57 -9.78 -7.71
N ALA A 210 -7.42 -8.47 -7.86
CA ALA A 210 -7.93 -7.49 -6.90
C ALA A 210 -8.74 -6.40 -7.60
N TYR A 211 -9.70 -5.85 -6.86
CA TYR A 211 -10.52 -4.72 -7.23
C TYR A 211 -10.48 -3.70 -6.09
N ALA A 212 -9.91 -2.53 -6.37
CA ALA A 212 -9.80 -1.44 -5.43
C ALA A 212 -10.74 -0.29 -5.83
N VAL A 213 -11.44 0.26 -4.84
CA VAL A 213 -12.27 1.46 -4.94
C VAL A 213 -11.70 2.50 -4.00
N ARG A 214 -11.42 3.68 -4.53
CA ARG A 214 -10.92 4.84 -3.79
C ARG A 214 -11.90 5.97 -3.92
N HIS A 215 -12.25 6.58 -2.80
CA HIS A 215 -13.19 7.68 -2.75
C HIS A 215 -12.59 8.84 -1.97
N ASN A 216 -12.60 10.03 -2.57
CA ASN A 216 -12.11 11.27 -1.99
C ASN A 216 -13.24 12.31 -2.03
N THR A 217 -13.57 12.89 -0.87
CA THR A 217 -14.73 13.76 -0.75
C THR A 217 -14.48 15.13 -1.41
N ASP A 218 -13.25 15.62 -1.28
CA ASP A 218 -12.76 16.88 -1.83
C ASP A 218 -11.38 16.67 -2.51
N PRO A 219 -11.35 16.11 -3.73
CA PRO A 219 -10.12 15.94 -4.49
C PRO A 219 -9.63 17.28 -5.06
N PRO A 220 -8.32 17.41 -5.37
CA PRO A 220 -7.79 18.58 -6.07
C PRO A 220 -8.59 18.92 -7.34
N ALA A 221 -8.63 20.20 -7.70
CA ALA A 221 -9.42 20.68 -8.83
C ALA A 221 -9.07 19.93 -10.13
N GLY A 222 -10.10 19.42 -10.82
CA GLY A 222 -9.96 18.66 -12.06
C GLY A 222 -9.96 17.13 -11.91
N PHE A 223 -10.00 16.61 -10.68
CA PHE A 223 -10.04 15.16 -10.42
C PHE A 223 -11.44 14.66 -10.02
N LYS A 224 -11.74 13.39 -10.32
CA LYS A 224 -13.00 12.74 -9.93
C LYS A 224 -12.97 12.35 -8.45
N LYS A 225 -14.15 12.23 -7.84
CA LYS A 225 -14.28 11.81 -6.44
C LYS A 225 -14.06 10.32 -6.22
N THR A 226 -14.28 9.50 -7.24
CA THR A 226 -14.19 8.03 -7.10
C THR A 226 -13.34 7.47 -8.23
N ASP A 227 -12.33 6.70 -7.85
CA ASP A 227 -11.47 5.95 -8.75
C ASP A 227 -11.60 4.45 -8.48
N THR A 228 -11.56 3.66 -9.53
CA THR A 228 -11.61 2.20 -9.45
C THR A 228 -10.43 1.60 -10.19
N LEU A 229 -9.86 0.52 -9.63
CA LEU A 229 -8.69 -0.13 -10.19
C LEU A 229 -8.82 -1.65 -10.07
N SER A 230 -8.76 -2.33 -11.21
CA SER A 230 -8.66 -3.78 -11.27
C SER A 230 -7.22 -4.19 -11.55
N THR A 231 -6.66 -5.11 -10.76
CA THR A 231 -5.29 -5.59 -10.92
C THR A 231 -5.23 -7.11 -10.97
N LEU A 232 -4.42 -7.63 -11.89
CA LEU A 232 -4.06 -9.04 -11.97
C LEU A 232 -2.53 -9.15 -11.78
N ASN A 233 -2.11 -9.81 -10.71
CA ASN A 233 -0.71 -9.88 -10.30
C ASN A 233 -0.27 -11.34 -10.09
N LEU A 234 1.01 -11.59 -10.33
CA LEU A 234 1.71 -12.77 -9.86
C LEU A 234 2.38 -12.43 -8.51
N VAL A 235 2.12 -13.26 -7.51
CA VAL A 235 2.61 -13.11 -6.14
C VAL A 235 3.62 -14.21 -5.86
N TYR A 236 4.77 -13.82 -5.33
CA TYR A 236 5.84 -14.68 -4.86
C TYR A 236 5.97 -14.59 -3.34
N GLU A 237 5.81 -15.70 -2.62
CA GLU A 237 5.95 -15.76 -1.17
C GLU A 237 7.35 -16.28 -0.78
N ILE A 238 8.01 -15.54 0.10
CA ILE A 238 9.29 -15.87 0.73
C ILE A 238 8.99 -16.24 2.19
N LYS A 239 9.30 -17.49 2.55
CA LYS A 239 9.16 -18.05 3.89
C LYS A 239 10.53 -18.31 4.49
#